data_AF-A0A374EBB4-F1
#
_entry.id   AF-A0A374EBB4-F1
#
_cell.length_a   1.000
_cell.length_b   1.000
_cell.length_c   1.000
_cell.angle_alpha   90.00
_cell.angle_beta   90.00
_cell.angle_gamma   90.00
#
_symmetry.space_group_name_H-M   'P 1'
#
loop_
_entity.id
_entity.type
_entity.pdbx_description
1 polymer ?
#
loop_
_entity_poly.entity_id
_entity_poly.type
_entity_poly.pdbx_seq_one_letter_code
_entity_poly.pdbx_strand_id
1 'polypeptide(L)' 'MMKKLVSVSVSEEKLSAIEMYLEQKNTTLSAELEKYVEQIYSKNVPQNVRDFIDMMSAKKPARKPKSSSPAETEKLSEQ' A
#
# COMPACT_ATOMS: atom_id res chain seq x y z
N MET A 1 -4.71 1.41 4.47
CA MET A 1 -4.88 0.00 4.04
C MET A 1 -4.32 -0.87 5.15
N MET A 2 -5.07 -1.89 5.61
CA MET A 2 -4.60 -2.80 6.65
C MET A 2 -3.75 -3.88 6.00
N LYS A 3 -2.47 -3.98 6.38
CA LYS A 3 -1.61 -5.08 5.94
C LYS A 3 -1.97 -6.31 6.76
N LYS A 4 -2.26 -7.44 6.10
CA LYS A 4 -2.47 -8.73 6.74
C LYS A 4 -1.15 -9.51 6.71
N LEU A 5 -0.75 -10.06 7.85
CA LEU A 5 0.42 -10.92 7.93
C LEU A 5 0.07 -12.32 7.40
N VAL A 6 0.91 -12.86 6.52
CA VAL A 6 0.82 -14.23 6.03
C VAL A 6 2.13 -14.92 6.40
N SER A 7 2.05 -15.96 7.23
CA SER A 7 3.22 -16.76 7.62
C SER A 7 3.35 -17.98 6.72
N VAL A 8 4.57 -18.25 6.26
CA VAL A 8 4.92 -19.43 5.45
C VAL A 8 5.98 -20.22 6.19
N SER A 9 5.79 -21.54 6.30
CA SER A 9 6.76 -22.44 6.94
C SER A 9 7.54 -23.20 5.88
N VAL A 10 8.86 -23.32 6.09
CA VAL A 10 9.78 -24.02 5.20
C VAL A 10 10.81 -24.77 6.05
N SER A 11 11.35 -25.88 5.55
CA SER A 11 12.44 -26.60 6.20
C SER A 11 13.68 -25.71 6.30
N GLU A 12 14.41 -25.81 7.41
CA GLU A 12 15.63 -25.00 7.67
C GLU A 12 16.67 -25.16 6.55
N GLU A 13 16.94 -26.41 6.12
CA GLU A 13 17.86 -26.71 5.03
C GLU A 13 17.51 -25.98 3.72
N LYS A 14 16.22 -25.88 3.41
CA LYS A 14 15.73 -25.20 2.20
C LYS A 14 15.84 -23.70 2.36
N LEU A 15 15.52 -23.18 3.55
CA LEU A 15 15.62 -21.76 3.85
C LEU A 15 17.07 -21.28 3.70
N SER A 16 18.04 -21.97 4.30
CA SER A 16 19.46 -21.62 4.19
C SER A 16 19.94 -21.63 2.74
N ALA A 17 19.55 -22.64 1.95
CA ALA A 17 19.88 -22.69 0.53
C ALA A 17 19.28 -21.49 -0.22
N ILE A 18 18.01 -21.15 0.05
CA ILE A 18 17.36 -20.00 -0.58
C ILE A 18 18.08 -18.71 -0.23
N GLU A 19 18.34 -18.43 1.04
CA GLU A 19 19.01 -17.20 1.49
C GLU A 19 20.39 -17.04 0.86
N MET A 20 21.19 -18.11 0.83
CA MET A 20 22.52 -18.10 0.20
C MET A 20 22.47 -17.72 -1.29
N TYR A 21 21.55 -18.31 -2.06
CA TYR A 21 21.44 -18.02 -3.48
C TYR A 21 20.80 -16.65 -3.78
N LEU A 22 19.96 -16.13 -2.88
CA LEU A 22 19.40 -14.78 -3.02
C LEU A 22 20.46 -13.71 -2.74
N GLU A 23 21.35 -13.94 -1.77
CA GLU A 23 22.48 -13.05 -1.51
C GLU A 23 23.41 -12.94 -2.73
N GLN A 24 23.70 -14.06 -3.41
CA GLN A 24 24.44 -14.05 -4.68
C GLN A 24 23.78 -13.18 -5.75
N LYS A 25 22.45 -13.11 -5.73
CA LYS A 25 21.63 -12.30 -6.66
C LYS A 25 21.38 -10.87 -6.15
N ASN A 26 21.99 -10.49 -5.03
CA ASN A 26 21.82 -9.19 -4.38
C ASN A 26 20.34 -8.87 -4.07
N THR A 27 19.58 -9.90 -3.67
CA THR A 27 18.18 -9.76 -3.28
C THR A 27 17.93 -10.46 -1.94
N THR A 28 16.75 -10.28 -1.38
CA THR A 28 16.32 -10.91 -0.13
C THR A 28 15.08 -11.77 -0.35
N LEU A 29 14.86 -12.75 0.54
CA LEU A 29 13.68 -13.59 0.49
C LEU A 29 12.38 -12.76 0.58
N SER A 30 12.37 -11.73 1.44
CA SER A 30 11.24 -10.80 1.54
C SER A 30 10.92 -10.14 0.21
N ALA A 31 11.93 -9.59 -0.47
CA ALA A 31 11.72 -8.86 -1.73
C ALA A 31 11.18 -9.77 -2.84
N GLU A 32 11.70 -11.01 -2.96
CA GLU A 32 11.17 -11.97 -3.93
C GLU A 32 9.74 -12.41 -3.58
N LEU A 33 9.43 -12.62 -2.29
CA LEU A 33 8.07 -12.94 -1.86
C LEU A 33 7.09 -11.79 -2.14
N GLU A 34 7.48 -10.54 -1.88
CA GLU A 34 6.65 -9.35 -2.18
C GLU A 34 6.31 -9.29 -3.67
N LYS A 35 7.33 -9.45 -4.53
CA LYS A 35 7.15 -9.50 -5.99
C LYS A 35 6.25 -10.67 -6.41
N TYR A 36 6.43 -11.85 -5.80
CA TYR A 36 5.62 -13.02 -6.13
C TYR A 36 4.16 -12.83 -5.70
N VAL A 37 3.90 -12.16 -4.57
CA VAL A 37 2.56 -11.79 -4.12
C VAL A 37 1.89 -10.83 -5.11
N GLU A 38 2.61 -9.81 -5.60
CA GLU A 38 2.09 -8.90 -6.64
C GLU A 38 1.77 -9.65 -7.94
N GLN A 39 2.60 -10.62 -8.32
CA GLN A 39 2.34 -11.47 -9.48
C GLN A 39 1.13 -12.37 -9.28
N ILE A 40 0.96 -12.97 -8.10
CA ILE A 40 -0.24 -13.76 -7.77
C ILE A 40 -1.49 -12.89 -7.88
N TYR A 41 -1.47 -11.69 -7.31
CA TYR A 41 -2.58 -10.74 -7.41
C TYR A 41 -2.88 -10.39 -8.87
N SER A 42 -1.86 -10.03 -9.65
CA SER A 42 -2.02 -9.64 -11.05
C SER A 42 -2.44 -10.78 -11.99
N LYS A 43 -2.05 -12.02 -11.70
CA LYS A 43 -2.41 -13.17 -12.53
C LYS A 43 -3.77 -13.77 -12.18
N ASN A 44 -4.13 -13.79 -10.89
CA ASN A 44 -5.32 -14.50 -10.42
C ASN A 44 -6.52 -13.58 -10.19
N VAL A 45 -6.30 -12.28 -9.91
CA VAL A 45 -7.39 -11.33 -9.70
C VAL A 45 -7.70 -10.64 -11.03
N PRO A 46 -8.90 -10.78 -11.59
CA PRO A 46 -9.29 -10.09 -12.82
C PRO A 46 -9.15 -8.56 -12.75
N GLN A 47 -8.89 -7.92 -13.90
CA GLN A 47 -8.66 -6.48 -13.97
C GLN A 47 -9.79 -5.65 -13.33
N ASN A 48 -11.05 -5.97 -13.61
CA ASN A 48 -12.22 -5.29 -13.03
C ASN A 48 -12.26 -5.34 -11.49
N VAL A 49 -11.78 -6.43 -10.89
CA VAL A 49 -11.71 -6.58 -9.43
C VAL A 49 -10.54 -5.75 -8.87
N ARG A 50 -9.40 -5.71 -9.57
CA ARG A 50 -8.26 -4.86 -9.17
C ARG A 50 -8.63 -3.38 -9.19
N ASP A 51 -9.24 -2.93 -10.28
CA ASP A 51 -9.70 -1.54 -10.42
C ASP A 51 -10.69 -1.16 -9.32
N PHE A 52 -11.58 -2.08 -8.93
CA PHE A 52 -12.49 -1.88 -7.81
C PHE A 52 -11.74 -1.71 -6.47
N ILE A 53 -10.74 -2.55 -6.20
CA ILE A 53 -9.91 -2.48 -4.98
C ILE A 53 -9.11 -1.17 -4.94
N ASP A 54 -8.53 -0.75 -6.06
CA ASP A 54 -7.81 0.52 -6.18
C ASP A 54 -8.74 1.72 -5.97
N MET A 55 -9.94 1.71 -6.57
CA MET A 55 -10.95 2.75 -6.36
C MET A 55 -11.41 2.82 -4.90
N MET A 56 -11.61 1.68 -4.24
CA MET A 56 -12.00 1.60 -2.83
C MET A 56 -10.86 2.05 -1.90
N SER A 57 -9.61 1.80 -2.28
CA SER A 57 -8.40 2.25 -1.56
C SER A 57 -8.15 3.75 -1.74
N ALA A 58 -8.50 4.31 -2.90
CA ALA A 58 -8.40 5.73 -3.22
C ALA A 58 -9.50 6.60 -2.58
N LYS A 59 -10.66 6.02 -2.21
CA LYS A 59 -11.67 6.64 -1.34
C LYS A 59 -11.15 6.75 0.11
N LYS A 60 -10.15 7.59 0.33
CA LYS A 60 -9.94 8.21 1.64
C LYS A 60 -11.21 9.01 1.97
N PRO A 61 -11.74 8.96 3.21
CA PRO A 61 -12.79 9.87 3.60
C PRO A 61 -12.28 11.29 3.35
N ALA A 62 -12.99 12.04 2.50
CA ALA A 62 -12.71 13.46 2.31
C ALA A 62 -12.65 14.08 3.70
N ARG A 63 -11.48 14.63 4.06
CA ARG A 63 -11.32 15.39 5.30
C ARG A 63 -12.46 16.40 5.33
N LYS A 64 -13.25 16.36 6.42
CA LYS A 64 -14.38 17.26 6.67
C LYS A 64 -14.01 18.69 6.24
N PRO A 65 -14.86 19.42 5.50
CA PRO A 65 -14.63 20.83 5.24
C PRO A 65 -14.49 21.52 6.61
N LYS A 66 -13.35 22.18 6.83
CA LYS A 66 -13.19 23.07 7.99
C LYS A 66 -14.31 24.08 7.92
N SER A 67 -14.99 24.22 9.06
CA SER A 67 -16.05 25.18 9.33
C SER A 67 -15.76 26.53 8.70
N SER A 68 -16.78 27.06 8.03
CA SER A 68 -16.94 28.48 7.72
C SER A 68 -16.69 29.34 8.95
N SER A 69 -15.74 30.26 8.86
CA SER A 69 -15.73 31.47 9.68
C SER A 69 -15.61 32.65 8.73
N PRO A 70 -16.65 33.46 8.53
CA PRO A 70 -16.48 34.79 7.98
C PRO A 70 -15.88 35.64 9.11
N ALA A 71 -14.58 35.90 9.06
CA ALA A 71 -14.00 36.99 9.83
C ALA A 71 -14.39 38.28 9.11
N GLU A 72 -15.32 39.00 9.73
CA GLU A 72 -15.78 40.33 9.33
C GLU A 72 -14.57 41.23 9.07
N THR A 73 -14.47 41.71 7.83
CA THR A 73 -13.55 42.76 7.42
C THR A 73 -14.27 44.09 7.57
N GLU A 74 -14.39 44.58 8.81
CA GLU A 74 -14.66 46.00 9.05
C GLU A 74 -13.33 46.74 9.19
N LYS A 75 -12.81 47.20 8.05
CA LYS A 75 -12.03 48.44 7.98
C LYS A 75 -12.62 49.27 6.87
N LEU A 76 -13.69 50.00 7.20
CA LEU A 76 -14.12 51.15 6.42
C LEU A 76 -13.13 52.28 6.67
N SER A 77 -12.73 52.89 5.57
CA SER A 77 -11.91 54.09 5.46
C SER A 77 -12.72 55.34 5.79
N GLU A 78 -12.06 56.49 5.69
CA GLU A 78 -12.57 57.87 5.83
C GLU A 78 -12.76 58.38 7.26
N GLN A 79 -12.49 59.64 7.59
CA GLN A 79 -11.70 60.75 7.05
C GLN A 79 -11.74 61.80 8.16
#